data_AF-A0A1Q3M0N9-F1
#
_entry.id   AF-A0A1Q3M0N9-F1
#
_cell.length_a   1.000
_cell.length_b   1.000
_cell.length_c   1.000
_cell.angle_alpha   90.00
_cell.angle_beta   90.00
_cell.angle_gamma   90.00
#
_symmetry.space_group_name_H-M   'P 1'
#
loop_
_entity.id
_entity.type
_entity.pdbx_description
1 polymer ?
#
loop_
_entity_poly.entity_id
_entity_poly.type
_entity_poly.pdbx_seq_one_letter_code
_entity_poly.pdbx_strand_id
1 'polypeptide(L)'
;MKKKLIFTVLLATFGAKGFCQTTNGANQANNPIEKAQSSISPSMKAATINSASDVALYINGKHYNSSIMKTISPQDIESIHVDRNEIVIDNVKYNGQIYIQMKKEYQPHFVSLADMQQKYARQAGIPTVFLIDNEVIRENYADYVVDEKKVLKVIVDTTKSQVAVINLITITNENTKQTNNLKIRGLQAQLR
;
A
#
# COMPACT_ATOMS: atom_id res chain seq x y z
N MET A 1 51.74 -23.14 -32.59
CA MET A 1 53.01 -22.35 -32.53
C MET A 1 52.69 -20.86 -32.58
N LYS A 2 53.54 -19.97 -32.03
CA LYS A 2 53.58 -18.48 -32.22
C LYS A 2 52.22 -17.73 -32.07
N LYS A 3 51.83 -17.06 -30.96
CA LYS A 3 52.38 -15.92 -30.16
C LYS A 3 52.53 -14.56 -30.90
N LYS A 4 51.80 -13.54 -30.38
CA LYS A 4 52.04 -12.06 -30.42
C LYS A 4 51.81 -11.37 -31.79
N LEU A 5 51.62 -10.04 -31.94
CA LEU A 5 51.79 -8.80 -31.11
C LEU A 5 50.78 -7.71 -31.63
N ILE A 6 50.09 -6.82 -30.86
CA ILE A 6 50.47 -5.46 -30.35
C ILE A 6 51.00 -4.49 -31.46
N PHE A 7 50.61 -3.20 -31.63
CA PHE A 7 49.92 -2.13 -30.82
C PHE A 7 49.36 -1.00 -31.75
N THR A 8 48.67 0.11 -31.38
CA THR A 8 48.08 0.60 -30.10
C THR A 8 46.56 0.88 -30.28
N VAL A 9 45.88 2.06 -30.26
CA VAL A 9 46.01 3.53 -29.94
C VAL A 9 44.54 3.98 -29.61
N LEU A 10 44.06 4.80 -28.65
CA LEU A 10 44.45 5.88 -27.70
C LEU A 10 44.29 7.35 -28.17
N LEU A 11 43.16 7.99 -27.83
CA LEU A 11 43.07 9.44 -27.64
C LEU A 11 42.03 9.78 -26.53
N ALA A 12 42.27 10.84 -25.75
CA ALA A 12 41.47 11.15 -24.55
C ALA A 12 41.37 12.67 -24.26
N THR A 13 40.18 13.10 -23.86
CA THR A 13 39.90 14.38 -23.15
C THR A 13 38.79 14.10 -22.14
N PHE A 14 39.05 14.10 -20.82
CA PHE A 14 39.15 15.28 -19.95
C PHE A 14 37.88 16.15 -19.92
N GLY A 15 37.24 16.21 -18.74
CA GLY A 15 35.99 16.97 -18.54
C GLY A 15 35.46 16.99 -17.11
N ALA A 16 36.32 16.84 -16.10
CA ALA A 16 35.87 16.79 -14.71
C ALA A 16 35.43 18.18 -14.19
N LYS A 17 34.13 18.31 -13.89
CA LYS A 17 33.57 19.31 -12.98
C LYS A 17 32.75 18.53 -11.93
N GLY A 18 32.83 18.81 -10.64
CA GLY A 18 33.62 19.83 -9.96
C GLY A 18 33.10 19.90 -8.53
N PHE A 19 33.63 19.04 -7.65
CA PHE A 19 33.10 18.86 -6.30
C PHE A 19 33.39 20.09 -5.46
N CYS A 20 32.35 20.73 -4.91
CA CYS A 20 32.50 21.79 -3.92
C CYS A 20 31.41 21.64 -2.86
N GLN A 21 31.81 21.14 -1.68
CA GLN A 21 31.05 21.29 -0.45
C GLN A 21 31.66 22.45 0.32
N THR A 22 30.82 23.34 0.88
CA THR A 22 31.27 24.33 1.85
C THR A 22 30.25 24.46 2.96
N THR A 23 30.57 23.93 4.14
CA THR A 23 29.83 24.18 5.38
C THR A 23 30.62 25.17 6.24
N ASN A 24 29.96 26.21 6.77
CA ASN A 24 30.04 26.60 8.18
C ASN A 24 29.33 27.94 8.48
N GLY A 25 28.50 27.94 9.52
CA GLY A 25 28.37 29.02 10.51
C GLY A 25 27.74 30.36 10.11
N ALA A 26 26.47 30.57 10.47
CA ALA A 26 26.02 31.67 11.36
C ALA A 26 24.49 31.62 11.56
N ASN A 27 24.02 31.93 12.76
CA ASN A 27 22.59 32.08 13.04
C ASN A 27 22.12 33.52 12.77
N GLN A 28 20.92 33.68 12.20
CA GLN A 28 19.97 34.68 12.68
C GLN A 28 18.55 34.19 12.44
N ALA A 29 17.67 34.39 13.41
CA ALA A 29 16.25 34.10 13.32
C ALA A 29 15.48 35.42 13.38
N ASN A 30 14.36 35.51 12.64
CA ASN A 30 13.17 36.28 13.00
C ASN A 30 12.01 35.94 12.04
N ASN A 31 10.82 35.74 12.63
CA ASN A 31 9.51 35.60 11.97
C ASN A 31 8.76 36.95 12.17
N PRO A 32 7.78 37.36 11.34
CA PRO A 32 6.53 36.59 11.12
C PRO A 32 5.89 36.66 9.72
N ILE A 33 4.66 36.13 9.65
CA ILE A 33 3.84 35.80 8.47
C ILE A 33 3.00 37.00 8.00
N GLU A 34 2.77 37.13 6.69
CA GLU A 34 1.71 37.98 6.11
C GLU A 34 0.84 37.18 5.08
N LYS A 35 -0.35 37.68 4.70
CA LYS A 35 -1.44 36.88 4.11
C LYS A 35 -1.80 37.18 2.63
N ALA A 36 -1.77 36.12 1.83
CA ALA A 36 -2.78 35.66 0.87
C ALA A 36 -3.54 36.65 -0.06
N GLN A 37 -3.24 36.56 -1.36
CA GLN A 37 -4.09 36.78 -2.56
C GLN A 37 -3.31 36.22 -3.79
N SER A 38 -3.87 35.82 -4.94
CA SER A 38 -5.25 35.67 -5.42
C SER A 38 -5.29 34.61 -6.56
N SER A 39 -6.50 34.30 -7.08
CA SER A 39 -6.80 33.59 -8.35
C SER A 39 -6.19 32.21 -8.63
N ILE A 40 -7.07 31.20 -8.78
CA ILE A 40 -6.81 29.99 -9.59
C ILE A 40 -7.96 29.87 -10.60
N SER A 41 -7.63 29.88 -11.90
CA SER A 41 -8.61 29.79 -12.98
C SER A 41 -9.12 28.36 -13.21
N PRO A 42 -10.39 28.15 -13.57
CA PRO A 42 -10.95 26.81 -13.75
C PRO A 42 -10.56 26.21 -15.11
N SER A 43 -9.58 25.30 -15.15
CA SER A 43 -9.52 24.17 -16.11
C SER A 43 -8.27 23.30 -15.94
N MET A 44 -8.32 22.32 -15.05
CA MET A 44 -7.60 21.07 -15.30
C MET A 44 -8.55 20.12 -16.00
N LYS A 45 -8.32 19.86 -17.29
CA LYS A 45 -8.78 18.61 -17.88
C LYS A 45 -8.14 17.49 -17.07
N ALA A 46 -8.94 16.56 -16.54
CA ALA A 46 -8.38 15.34 -15.97
C ALA A 46 -7.60 14.63 -17.09
N ALA A 47 -6.27 14.59 -16.97
CA ALA A 47 -5.46 13.75 -17.82
C ALA A 47 -5.81 12.31 -17.46
N THR A 48 -6.43 11.58 -18.38
CA THR A 48 -6.59 10.12 -18.25
C THR A 48 -5.20 9.54 -18.07
N ILE A 49 -4.87 9.13 -16.84
CA ILE A 49 -3.69 8.33 -16.60
C ILE A 49 -3.96 7.01 -17.30
N ASN A 50 -3.29 6.80 -18.43
CA ASN A 50 -3.20 5.49 -19.05
C ASN A 50 -2.43 4.61 -18.05
N SER A 51 -3.16 3.87 -17.21
CA SER A 51 -2.57 2.94 -16.25
C SER A 51 -1.55 2.07 -16.97
N ALA A 52 -0.40 1.85 -16.33
CA ALA A 52 0.54 0.85 -16.82
C ALA A 52 -0.23 -0.48 -16.91
N SER A 53 -0.19 -1.11 -18.08
CA SER A 53 -1.06 -2.24 -18.43
C SER A 53 -1.07 -3.28 -17.32
N ASP A 54 -2.22 -3.45 -16.67
CA ASP A 54 -2.32 -4.27 -15.47
C ASP A 54 -1.93 -5.73 -15.76
N VAL A 55 -1.47 -6.39 -14.70
CA VAL A 55 -1.04 -7.79 -14.72
C VAL A 55 -2.11 -8.61 -14.00
N ALA A 56 -2.65 -9.62 -14.67
CA ALA A 56 -3.72 -10.45 -14.09
C ALA A 56 -3.16 -11.22 -12.90
N LEU A 57 -3.73 -11.01 -11.72
CA LEU A 57 -3.23 -11.56 -10.47
C LEU A 57 -4.07 -12.75 -10.03
N TYR A 58 -3.44 -13.91 -9.93
CA TYR A 58 -4.05 -15.15 -9.48
C TYR A 58 -3.45 -15.57 -8.15
N ILE A 59 -4.29 -15.90 -7.17
CA ILE A 59 -3.85 -16.51 -5.90
C ILE A 59 -4.58 -17.84 -5.73
N ASN A 60 -3.82 -18.92 -5.51
CA ASN A 60 -4.34 -20.29 -5.48
C ASN A 60 -5.24 -20.64 -6.69
N GLY A 61 -4.93 -20.09 -7.86
CA GLY A 61 -5.66 -20.30 -9.12
C GLY A 61 -6.91 -19.42 -9.35
N LYS A 62 -7.37 -18.63 -8.37
CA LYS A 62 -8.48 -17.66 -8.56
C LYS A 62 -7.93 -16.26 -8.86
N HIS A 63 -8.57 -15.54 -9.78
CA HIS A 63 -8.25 -14.16 -10.13
C HIS A 63 -8.70 -13.15 -9.05
N TYR A 64 -7.88 -12.12 -8.82
CA TYR A 64 -8.11 -11.00 -7.91
C TYR A 64 -7.55 -9.71 -8.53
N ASN A 65 -8.04 -8.54 -8.09
CA ASN A 65 -7.37 -7.28 -8.39
C ASN A 65 -6.13 -7.08 -7.49
N SER A 66 -5.34 -6.04 -7.78
CA SER A 66 -4.10 -5.73 -7.05
C SER A 66 -4.28 -5.39 -5.56
N SER A 67 -5.50 -5.04 -5.11
CA SER A 67 -5.76 -4.61 -3.73
C SER A 67 -5.31 -5.63 -2.69
N ILE A 68 -5.46 -6.92 -2.99
CA ILE A 68 -5.14 -8.02 -2.07
C ILE A 68 -3.66 -8.07 -1.68
N MET A 69 -2.76 -7.51 -2.50
CA MET A 69 -1.33 -7.38 -2.20
C MET A 69 -1.04 -6.49 -0.98
N LYS A 70 -1.99 -5.64 -0.55
CA LYS A 70 -1.87 -4.88 0.72
C LYS A 70 -1.99 -5.77 1.96
N THR A 71 -2.56 -6.97 1.85
CA THR A 71 -2.82 -7.86 3.01
C THR A 71 -2.23 -9.26 2.87
N ILE A 72 -1.67 -9.66 1.73
CA ILE A 72 -0.89 -10.89 1.61
C ILE A 72 0.51 -10.69 2.20
N SER A 73 0.89 -11.56 3.13
CA SER A 73 2.24 -11.60 3.71
C SER A 73 3.17 -12.44 2.83
N PRO A 74 4.36 -11.93 2.46
CA PRO A 74 5.35 -12.70 1.70
C PRO A 74 5.86 -13.96 2.42
N GLN A 75 5.70 -14.07 3.74
CA GLN A 75 6.12 -15.26 4.50
C GLN A 75 5.20 -16.46 4.29
N ASP A 76 3.94 -16.22 3.87
CA ASP A 76 2.91 -17.24 3.66
C ASP A 76 2.80 -17.69 2.18
N ILE A 77 3.62 -17.11 1.30
CA ILE A 77 3.75 -17.50 -0.10
C ILE A 77 4.68 -18.72 -0.21
N GLU A 78 4.26 -19.73 -0.97
CA GLU A 78 5.05 -20.91 -1.32
C GLU A 78 5.87 -20.65 -2.59
N SER A 79 5.22 -20.11 -3.63
CA SER A 79 5.88 -19.78 -4.89
C SER A 79 5.15 -18.67 -5.67
N ILE A 80 5.89 -18.04 -6.59
CA ILE A 80 5.37 -17.08 -7.55
C ILE A 80 5.82 -17.53 -8.94
N HIS A 81 4.87 -17.67 -9.86
CA HIS A 81 5.12 -17.87 -11.28
C HIS A 81 4.63 -16.64 -12.07
N VAL A 82 5.34 -16.30 -13.15
CA VAL A 82 5.02 -15.15 -14.00
C VAL A 82 4.96 -15.61 -15.45
N ASP A 83 3.78 -15.55 -16.04
CA ASP A 83 3.62 -15.65 -17.49
C ASP A 83 3.58 -14.23 -18.09
N ARG A 84 4.16 -14.09 -19.29
CA ARG A 84 4.20 -12.85 -20.08
C ARG A 84 3.22 -12.86 -21.25
N ASN A 85 2.50 -13.97 -21.45
CA ASN A 85 1.40 -14.01 -22.40
C ASN A 85 0.27 -13.06 -21.98
N GLU A 86 -0.27 -12.34 -22.95
CA GLU A 86 -1.43 -11.48 -22.78
C GLU A 86 -2.70 -12.32 -22.53
N ILE A 87 -3.62 -11.82 -21.71
CA ILE A 87 -4.92 -12.45 -21.45
C ILE A 87 -6.03 -11.40 -21.42
N VAL A 88 -7.27 -11.82 -21.73
CA VAL A 88 -8.47 -10.98 -21.58
C VAL A 88 -9.39 -11.62 -20.54
N ILE A 89 -9.80 -10.83 -19.56
CA ILE A 89 -10.72 -11.22 -18.48
C ILE A 89 -11.74 -10.10 -18.37
N ASP A 90 -13.04 -10.42 -18.42
CA ASP A 90 -14.14 -9.45 -18.30
C ASP A 90 -13.99 -8.22 -19.22
N ASN A 91 -13.61 -8.46 -20.48
CA ASN A 91 -13.24 -7.48 -21.51
C ASN A 91 -12.01 -6.58 -21.21
N VAL A 92 -11.35 -6.71 -20.06
CA VAL A 92 -10.08 -6.05 -19.74
C VAL A 92 -8.91 -6.87 -20.30
N LYS A 93 -7.98 -6.21 -21.01
CA LYS A 93 -6.75 -6.84 -21.49
C LYS A 93 -5.61 -6.62 -20.50
N TYR A 94 -4.95 -7.71 -20.11
CA TYR A 94 -3.77 -7.75 -19.25
C TYR A 94 -2.55 -8.16 -20.07
N ASN A 95 -1.41 -7.51 -19.84
CA ASN A 95 -0.17 -7.75 -20.62
C ASN A 95 0.79 -8.75 -19.93
N GLY A 96 0.24 -9.62 -19.10
CA GLY A 96 0.96 -10.63 -18.34
C GLY A 96 0.11 -11.17 -17.18
N GLN A 97 0.57 -12.24 -16.56
CA GLN A 97 -0.15 -12.96 -15.51
C GLN A 97 0.83 -13.34 -14.37
N ILE A 98 0.44 -13.08 -13.12
CA ILE A 98 1.18 -13.50 -11.92
C ILE A 98 0.35 -14.52 -11.17
N TYR A 99 0.92 -15.70 -10.93
CA TYR A 99 0.32 -16.77 -10.12
C TYR A 99 1.07 -16.90 -8.80
N ILE A 100 0.38 -16.61 -7.70
CA ILE A 100 0.88 -16.79 -6.34
C ILE A 100 0.27 -18.06 -5.77
N GLN A 101 1.11 -19.01 -5.37
CA GLN A 101 0.68 -20.16 -4.58
C GLN A 101 0.94 -19.86 -3.11
N MET A 102 -0.10 -19.91 -2.28
CA MET A 102 0.05 -19.84 -0.82
C MET A 102 0.51 -21.19 -0.25
N LYS A 103 1.19 -21.15 0.89
CA LYS A 103 1.60 -22.34 1.65
C LYS A 103 0.42 -23.18 2.09
N LYS A 104 0.59 -24.50 2.21
CA LYS A 104 -0.51 -25.45 2.49
C LYS A 104 -1.08 -25.28 3.90
N GLU A 105 -0.23 -24.87 4.84
CA GLU A 105 -0.57 -24.48 6.21
C GLU A 105 -1.29 -23.13 6.28
N TYR A 106 -1.19 -22.28 5.25
CA TYR A 106 -1.83 -20.97 5.21
C TYR A 106 -3.01 -20.93 4.22
N GLN A 107 -4.21 -21.15 4.76
CA GLN A 107 -5.46 -20.97 4.02
C GLN A 107 -5.97 -19.53 4.25
N PRO A 108 -5.86 -18.60 3.27
CA PRO A 108 -6.37 -17.23 3.43
C PRO A 108 -7.89 -17.18 3.60
N HIS A 109 -8.42 -16.08 4.13
CA HIS A 109 -9.87 -15.78 4.11
C HIS A 109 -10.13 -14.45 3.43
N PHE A 110 -10.30 -14.50 2.11
CA PHE A 110 -10.49 -13.34 1.25
C PHE A 110 -11.94 -12.81 1.29
N VAL A 111 -12.10 -11.55 1.66
CA VAL A 111 -13.41 -10.88 1.89
C VAL A 111 -13.36 -9.45 1.32
N SER A 112 -14.46 -8.93 0.76
CA SER A 112 -14.48 -7.54 0.25
C SER A 112 -14.64 -6.51 1.36
N LEU A 113 -14.28 -5.25 1.10
CA LEU A 113 -14.56 -4.16 2.04
C LEU A 113 -16.08 -3.90 2.19
N ALA A 114 -16.89 -4.20 1.18
CA ALA A 114 -18.35 -4.14 1.28
C ALA A 114 -18.91 -5.22 2.23
N ASP A 115 -18.39 -6.44 2.18
CA ASP A 115 -18.75 -7.50 3.13
C ASP A 115 -18.29 -7.15 4.56
N MET A 116 -17.07 -6.61 4.70
CA MET A 116 -16.56 -6.06 5.96
C MET A 116 -17.47 -4.93 6.49
N GLN A 117 -17.99 -4.07 5.61
CA GLN A 117 -18.95 -3.03 5.98
C GLN A 117 -20.24 -3.64 6.53
N GLN A 118 -20.83 -4.63 5.85
CA GLN A 118 -22.01 -5.34 6.36
C GLN A 118 -21.73 -6.05 7.69
N LYS A 119 -20.51 -6.56 7.90
CA LYS A 119 -20.09 -7.27 9.12
C LYS A 119 -19.91 -6.36 10.33
N TYR A 120 -19.46 -5.12 10.14
CA TYR A 120 -19.06 -4.22 11.23
C TYR A 120 -19.89 -2.92 11.35
N ALA A 121 -20.46 -2.39 10.25
CA ALA A 121 -21.34 -1.22 10.27
C ALA A 121 -22.77 -1.63 10.69
N ARG A 122 -23.13 -1.36 11.95
CA ARG A 122 -24.43 -1.73 12.54
C ARG A 122 -25.65 -0.98 11.94
N GLN A 123 -25.43 -0.01 11.06
CA GLN A 123 -26.45 0.87 10.52
C GLN A 123 -26.26 1.03 9.01
N ALA A 124 -27.16 0.44 8.22
CA ALA A 124 -27.20 0.61 6.78
C ALA A 124 -27.55 2.05 6.40
N GLY A 125 -27.01 2.54 5.27
CA GLY A 125 -27.28 3.88 4.74
C GLY A 125 -26.40 5.01 5.29
N ILE A 126 -25.54 4.74 6.29
CA ILE A 126 -24.54 5.72 6.75
C ILE A 126 -23.34 5.74 5.78
N PRO A 127 -22.93 6.92 5.24
CA PRO A 127 -21.72 7.04 4.45
C PRO A 127 -20.52 6.51 5.22
N THR A 128 -19.76 5.59 4.61
CA THR A 128 -18.64 4.91 5.27
C THR A 128 -17.36 5.14 4.49
N VAL A 129 -16.25 5.40 5.22
CA VAL A 129 -14.90 5.52 4.67
C VAL A 129 -14.04 4.42 5.24
N PHE A 130 -13.37 3.65 4.37
CA PHE A 130 -12.39 2.65 4.79
C PHE A 130 -10.98 3.20 4.88
N LEU A 131 -10.26 2.75 5.90
CA LEU A 131 -8.81 2.89 6.03
C LEU A 131 -8.18 1.51 6.23
N ILE A 132 -6.96 1.32 5.75
CA ILE A 132 -6.10 0.18 6.09
C ILE A 132 -4.77 0.75 6.59
N ASP A 133 -4.38 0.39 7.82
CA ASP A 133 -3.20 0.93 8.51
C ASP A 133 -3.14 2.49 8.49
N ASN A 134 -4.30 3.13 8.59
CA ASN A 134 -4.53 4.58 8.48
C ASN A 134 -4.39 5.20 7.06
N GLU A 135 -4.19 4.40 6.01
CA GLU A 135 -4.26 4.84 4.61
C GLU A 135 -5.72 4.79 4.10
N VAL A 136 -6.24 5.89 3.55
CA VAL A 136 -7.65 5.98 3.09
C VAL A 136 -7.84 5.28 1.75
N ILE A 137 -8.76 4.31 1.72
CA ILE A 137 -9.13 3.54 0.51
C ILE A 137 -10.14 4.34 -0.32
N ARG A 138 -9.88 4.46 -1.63
CA ARG A 138 -10.61 5.31 -2.58
C ARG A 138 -11.25 4.53 -3.75
N GLU A 139 -10.88 3.27 -3.87
CA GLU A 139 -11.32 2.30 -4.84
C GLU A 139 -12.74 1.76 -4.50
N ASN A 140 -13.34 0.98 -5.40
CA ASN A 140 -14.64 0.35 -5.14
C ASN A 140 -14.55 -0.69 -4.02
N TYR A 141 -15.30 -0.50 -2.94
CA TYR A 141 -15.28 -1.39 -1.77
C TYR A 141 -15.86 -2.80 -2.05
N ALA A 142 -16.66 -2.97 -3.11
CA ALA A 142 -17.09 -4.30 -3.55
C ALA A 142 -15.97 -5.10 -4.22
N ASP A 143 -15.07 -4.41 -4.94
CA ASP A 143 -13.96 -5.05 -5.66
C ASP A 143 -12.68 -5.13 -4.82
N TYR A 144 -12.53 -4.28 -3.79
CA TYR A 144 -11.36 -4.27 -2.92
C TYR A 144 -11.41 -5.45 -1.94
N VAL A 145 -10.48 -6.38 -2.07
CA VAL A 145 -10.45 -7.64 -1.30
C VAL A 145 -9.28 -7.65 -0.33
N VAL A 146 -9.54 -8.03 0.91
CA VAL A 146 -8.54 -8.22 1.97
C VAL A 146 -8.52 -9.66 2.47
N ASP A 147 -7.38 -10.13 2.96
CA ASP A 147 -7.31 -11.36 3.75
C ASP A 147 -7.63 -11.03 5.21
N GLU A 148 -8.84 -11.41 5.67
CA GLU A 148 -9.29 -11.13 7.04
C GLU A 148 -8.33 -11.72 8.09
N LYS A 149 -7.65 -12.83 7.77
CA LYS A 149 -6.67 -13.47 8.69
C LYS A 149 -5.41 -12.63 8.93
N LYS A 150 -5.20 -11.55 8.16
CA LYS A 150 -4.12 -10.58 8.40
C LYS A 150 -4.61 -9.26 9.00
N VAL A 151 -5.90 -9.13 9.32
CA VAL A 151 -6.44 -8.00 10.10
C VAL A 151 -6.26 -8.30 11.60
N LEU A 152 -5.45 -7.48 12.28
CA LEU A 152 -5.20 -7.56 13.72
C LEU A 152 -6.36 -6.95 14.53
N LYS A 153 -6.93 -5.85 14.04
CA LYS A 153 -8.00 -5.11 14.71
C LYS A 153 -8.82 -4.31 13.72
N VAL A 154 -10.14 -4.33 13.90
CA VAL A 154 -11.06 -3.36 13.27
C VAL A 154 -11.36 -2.27 14.29
N ILE A 155 -11.26 -1.01 13.87
CA ILE A 155 -11.74 0.16 14.62
C ILE A 155 -12.90 0.75 13.83
N VAL A 156 -14.03 0.99 14.51
CA VAL A 156 -15.23 1.61 13.92
C VAL A 156 -15.60 2.84 14.74
N ASP A 157 -15.39 4.01 14.15
CA ASP A 157 -15.72 5.31 14.74
C ASP A 157 -16.79 6.01 13.90
N THR A 158 -17.66 6.80 14.55
CA THR A 158 -18.63 7.66 13.84
C THR A 158 -18.28 9.12 14.07
N THR A 159 -18.04 9.87 13.00
CA THR A 159 -17.75 11.30 13.07
C THR A 159 -18.98 12.12 13.48
N LYS A 160 -18.76 13.34 13.99
CA LYS A 160 -19.84 14.31 14.28
C LYS A 160 -20.73 14.61 13.06
N SER A 161 -20.19 14.44 11.85
CA SER A 161 -20.89 14.64 10.58
C SER A 161 -21.69 13.41 10.11
N GLN A 162 -21.88 12.40 10.97
CA GLN A 162 -22.58 11.14 10.63
C GLN A 162 -21.96 10.38 9.45
N VAL A 163 -20.62 10.40 9.36
CA VAL A 163 -19.84 9.51 8.49
C VAL A 163 -19.16 8.46 9.37
N ALA A 164 -19.34 7.18 9.03
CA ALA A 164 -18.67 6.07 9.67
C ALA A 164 -17.25 5.90 9.11
N VAL A 165 -16.30 5.53 9.97
CA VAL A 165 -14.90 5.36 9.64
C VAL A 165 -14.49 3.97 10.12
N ILE A 166 -14.16 3.09 9.17
CA ILE A 166 -13.73 1.70 9.46
C ILE A 166 -12.25 1.58 9.12
N ASN A 167 -11.42 1.42 10.14
CA ASN A 167 -9.97 1.30 10.00
C ASN A 167 -9.53 -0.14 10.32
N LEU A 168 -8.95 -0.82 9.32
CA LEU A 168 -8.40 -2.16 9.43
C LEU A 168 -6.90 -2.06 9.74
N ILE A 169 -6.50 -2.40 10.96
CA ILE A 169 -5.09 -2.48 11.35
C ILE A 169 -4.58 -3.88 11.04
N THR A 170 -3.47 -4.00 10.31
CA THR A 170 -2.92 -5.30 9.89
C THR A 170 -1.93 -5.90 10.90
N ILE A 171 -1.68 -7.20 10.77
CA ILE A 171 -0.69 -7.94 11.56
C ILE A 171 0.72 -7.63 11.04
N THR A 172 1.45 -6.77 11.75
CA THR A 172 2.86 -6.47 11.47
C THR A 172 3.81 -7.06 12.53
N ASN A 173 5.09 -7.20 12.16
CA ASN A 173 6.18 -7.62 13.06
C ASN A 173 6.48 -6.62 14.20
N GLU A 174 5.82 -5.47 14.22
CA GLU A 174 5.97 -4.42 15.23
C GLU A 174 4.77 -4.40 16.17
N ASN A 175 3.55 -4.36 15.60
CA ASN A 175 2.30 -4.38 16.36
C ASN A 175 2.19 -5.63 17.26
N THR A 176 2.54 -6.80 16.73
CA THR A 176 2.49 -8.08 17.46
C THR A 176 3.41 -8.14 18.68
N LYS A 177 4.55 -7.44 18.66
CA LYS A 177 5.50 -7.39 19.79
C LYS A 177 4.96 -6.54 20.95
N GLN A 178 4.10 -5.56 20.68
CA GLN A 178 3.54 -4.69 21.71
C GLN A 178 2.39 -5.37 22.46
N THR A 179 1.46 -6.03 21.75
CA THR A 179 0.28 -6.67 22.35
C THR A 179 0.64 -7.72 23.40
N ASN A 180 1.66 -8.54 23.15
CA ASN A 180 2.10 -9.62 24.05
C ASN A 180 2.66 -9.12 25.41
N ASN A 181 2.88 -7.81 25.58
CA ASN A 181 3.36 -7.22 26.84
C ASN A 181 2.23 -6.64 27.72
N LEU A 182 0.98 -6.59 27.24
CA LEU A 182 -0.15 -5.99 27.97
C LEU A 182 -0.71 -6.91 29.07
N LYS A 183 -0.02 -6.96 30.22
CA LYS A 183 -0.51 -7.64 31.43
C LYS A 183 -1.54 -6.78 32.18
N ILE A 184 -2.82 -7.08 31.99
CA ILE A 184 -3.91 -6.49 32.79
C ILE A 184 -3.71 -6.86 34.27
N ARG A 185 -3.72 -5.86 35.16
CA ARG A 185 -3.76 -6.04 36.61
C ARG A 185 -5.08 -5.51 37.13
N GLY A 186 -5.87 -6.34 37.82
CA GLY A 186 -7.14 -5.93 38.40
C GLY A 186 -6.96 -5.01 39.59
N LEU A 187 -7.71 -3.91 39.64
CA LEU A 187 -7.81 -3.03 40.80
C LEU A 187 -9.12 -3.37 41.54
N GLN A 188 -9.04 -3.92 42.75
CA GLN A 188 -10.24 -4.12 43.57
C GLN A 188 -10.61 -2.80 44.26
N ALA A 189 -11.76 -2.23 43.87
CA ALA A 189 -12.34 -1.10 44.57
C ALA A 189 -13.09 -1.59 45.82
N GLN A 190 -12.72 -1.08 47.00
CA GLN A 190 -13.54 -1.26 48.20
C GLN A 190 -14.78 -0.37 48.11
N LEU A 191 -15.96 -0.96 48.18
CA LEU A 191 -17.23 -0.22 48.24
C LEU A 191 -17.44 0.42 49.62
N ARG A 192 -18.13 1.56 49.63
CA ARG A 192 -18.73 2.23 50.79
C ARG A 192 -20.11 2.73 50.37
#